data_AF-A0A7X3PHP0-F1
#
_entry.id   AF-A0A7X3PHP0-F1
#
_cell.length_a   1.000
_cell.length_b   1.000
_cell.length_c   1.000
_cell.angle_alpha   90.00
_cell.angle_beta   90.00
_cell.angle_gamma   90.00
#
_symmetry.space_group_name_H-M   'P 1'
#
loop_
_entity.id
_entity.type
_entity.pdbx_description
1 polymer ?
#
loop_
_entity_poly.entity_id
_entity_poly.type
_entity_poly.pdbx_seq_one_letter_code
_entity_poly.pdbx_strand_id
1 'polypeptide(L)'
;MGSLHDAVMQYVEGELKKDPRVKNATLFAVAREIDESVGELTLQQFHAKYRLPAIRRIAPQERRARQPKAVRPPNPSPASLGDGAAVMEYVERTLEANPGIANADLFAGAREIDPSVGQLTGRQFHAKYPLQVKARLARAAAPEPKKPPEPEVPKAQETPDENVPQQQAGDPLAVRRLLLDLAKELANAESKAEVIEVMARLDDYVAEIMEAARG
;
A
#
# COMPACT_ATOMS: atom_id res chain seq x y z
N MET A 1 23.97 16.01 31.67
CA MET A 1 24.24 16.97 30.57
C MET A 1 23.42 16.48 29.37
N GLY A 2 22.67 17.36 28.70
CA GLY A 2 21.89 16.96 27.51
C GLY A 2 22.83 16.54 26.38
N SER A 3 22.35 15.67 25.48
CA SER A 3 23.12 15.29 24.30
C SER A 3 23.35 16.51 23.41
N LEU A 4 24.50 16.61 22.74
CA LEU A 4 24.75 17.63 21.71
C LEU A 4 23.65 17.64 20.64
N HIS A 5 23.11 16.45 20.33
CA HIS A 5 21.95 16.27 19.46
C HIS A 5 20.70 17.05 19.93
N ASP A 6 20.43 17.04 21.23
CA ASP A 6 19.28 17.75 21.80
C ASP A 6 19.47 19.27 21.73
N ALA A 7 20.71 19.75 21.88
CA ALA A 7 21.05 21.17 21.74
C ALA A 7 20.82 21.66 20.30
N VAL A 8 21.27 20.89 19.30
CA VAL A 8 21.00 21.18 17.88
C VAL A 8 19.49 21.18 17.60
N MET A 9 18.76 20.19 18.12
CA MET A 9 17.30 20.12 17.97
C MET A 9 16.59 21.34 18.58
N GLN A 10 16.94 21.73 19.80
CA GLN A 10 16.35 22.90 20.46
C GLN A 10 16.66 24.20 19.70
N TYR A 11 17.87 24.35 19.17
CA TYR A 11 18.24 25.49 18.35
C TYR A 11 17.39 25.58 17.08
N VAL A 12 17.30 24.48 16.33
CA VAL A 12 16.50 24.40 15.10
C VAL A 12 15.02 24.69 15.39
N GLU A 13 14.49 24.17 16.50
CA GLU A 13 13.12 24.47 16.93
C GLU A 13 12.93 25.96 17.26
N GLY A 14 13.88 26.56 17.96
CA GLY A 14 13.86 27.99 18.31
C GLY A 14 13.84 28.89 17.08
N GLU A 15 14.70 28.62 16.10
CA GLU A 15 14.77 29.40 14.86
C GLU A 15 13.52 29.23 13.99
N LEU A 16 13.02 28.01 13.82
CA LEU A 16 11.79 27.75 13.06
C LEU A 16 10.54 28.35 13.71
N LYS A 17 10.54 28.50 15.04
CA LYS A 17 9.46 29.16 15.78
C LYS A 17 9.48 30.68 15.58
N LYS A 18 10.67 31.28 15.43
CA LYS A 18 10.83 32.71 15.10
C LYS A 18 10.45 32.99 13.65
N ASP A 19 10.99 32.20 12.72
CA ASP A 19 10.69 32.30 11.29
C ASP A 19 10.55 30.90 10.65
N PRO A 20 9.32 30.46 10.32
CA PRO A 20 9.07 29.17 9.69
C PRO A 20 9.68 29.02 8.29
N ARG A 21 10.05 30.12 7.63
CA ARG A 21 10.55 30.13 6.25
C ARG A 21 12.07 30.11 6.15
N VAL A 22 12.78 29.99 7.27
CA VAL A 22 14.25 29.90 7.29
C VAL A 22 14.73 28.75 6.40
N LYS A 23 15.71 29.06 5.56
CA LYS A 23 16.30 28.11 4.61
C LYS A 23 17.02 26.99 5.37
N ASN A 24 16.98 25.77 4.83
CA ASN A 24 17.64 24.63 5.47
C ASN A 24 19.16 24.83 5.59
N ALA A 25 19.79 25.50 4.61
CA ALA A 25 21.23 25.73 4.59
C ALA A 25 21.72 26.66 5.71
N THR A 26 20.93 27.66 6.10
CA THR A 26 21.31 28.56 7.19
C THR A 26 21.22 27.84 8.55
N LEU A 27 20.20 27.00 8.75
CA LEU A 27 20.08 26.17 9.95
C LEU A 27 21.23 25.14 10.03
N PHE A 28 21.62 24.55 8.90
CA PHE A 28 22.72 23.59 8.84
C PHE A 28 24.06 24.22 9.20
N ALA A 29 24.36 25.42 8.67
CA ALA A 29 25.61 26.13 8.95
C ALA A 29 25.80 26.39 10.44
N VAL A 30 24.76 26.89 11.13
CA VAL A 30 24.84 27.17 12.57
C VAL A 30 24.81 25.88 13.40
N ALA A 31 24.05 24.86 12.97
CA ALA A 31 24.06 23.55 13.64
C ALA A 31 25.46 22.91 13.63
N ARG A 32 26.25 23.11 12.57
CA ARG A 32 27.64 22.64 12.47
C ARG A 32 28.56 23.31 13.49
N GLU A 33 28.29 24.56 13.86
CA GLU A 33 29.05 25.28 14.89
C GLU A 33 28.74 24.76 16.31
N ILE A 34 27.53 24.23 16.52
CA ILE A 34 27.10 23.64 17.80
C ILE A 34 27.63 22.21 17.95
N ASP A 35 27.57 21.42 16.89
CA ASP A 35 28.00 20.02 16.86
C ASP A 35 28.72 19.72 15.54
N GLU A 36 30.03 19.47 15.64
CA GLU A 36 30.89 19.21 14.49
C GLU A 36 30.46 17.95 13.71
N SER A 37 29.86 16.96 14.38
CA SER A 37 29.36 15.73 13.74
C SER A 37 28.20 16.00 12.76
N VAL A 38 27.50 17.13 12.92
CA VAL A 38 26.48 17.56 11.95
C VAL A 38 27.12 17.90 10.60
N GLY A 39 28.39 18.31 10.58
CA GLY A 39 29.13 18.61 9.37
C GLY A 39 29.35 17.41 8.44
N GLU A 40 29.26 16.18 8.97
CA GLU A 40 29.36 14.94 8.20
C GLU A 40 28.05 14.61 7.46
N LEU A 41 26.94 15.24 7.84
CA LEU A 41 25.62 14.99 7.25
C LEU A 41 25.44 15.82 5.98
N THR A 42 24.79 15.23 4.98
CA THR A 42 24.33 16.02 3.83
C THR A 42 23.17 16.94 4.25
N LEU A 43 22.95 18.03 3.50
CA LEU A 43 21.82 18.94 3.70
C LEU A 43 20.46 18.22 3.80
N GLN A 44 20.27 17.18 2.98
CA GLN A 44 19.05 16.38 2.99
C GLN A 44 18.94 15.50 4.25
N GLN A 45 20.04 14.90 4.69
CA GLN A 45 20.08 14.12 5.93
C GLN A 45 19.84 15.01 7.15
N PHE A 46 20.43 16.22 7.19
CA PHE A 46 20.12 17.19 8.23
C PHE A 46 18.65 17.59 8.22
N HIS A 47 18.08 17.84 7.05
CA HIS A 47 16.65 18.14 6.92
C HIS A 47 15.79 17.03 7.53
N ALA A 48 16.13 15.77 7.22
CA ALA A 48 15.41 14.60 7.71
C ALA A 48 15.59 14.36 9.21
N LYS A 49 16.80 14.50 9.74
CA LYS A 49 17.13 14.22 11.14
C LYS A 49 16.69 15.33 12.10
N TYR A 50 16.79 16.59 11.70
CA TYR A 50 16.60 17.73 12.61
C TYR A 50 15.39 18.59 12.24
N ARG A 51 15.39 19.16 11.03
CA ARG A 51 14.38 20.13 10.61
C ARG A 51 12.97 19.54 10.52
N LEU A 52 12.79 18.37 9.92
CA LEU A 52 11.48 17.72 9.81
C LEU A 52 10.87 17.39 11.19
N PRO A 53 11.60 16.74 12.11
CA PRO A 53 11.12 16.54 13.48
C PRO A 53 10.77 17.84 14.21
N ALA A 54 11.60 18.88 14.06
CA ALA A 54 11.33 20.19 14.65
C ALA A 54 10.03 20.81 14.08
N ILE A 55 9.84 20.80 12.75
CA ILE A 55 8.60 21.26 12.11
C ILE A 55 7.40 20.48 12.65
N ARG A 56 7.50 19.16 12.81
CA ARG A 56 6.41 18.32 13.34
C ARG A 56 6.07 18.60 14.81
N ARG A 57 7.04 19.10 15.59
CA ARG A 57 6.85 19.48 17.00
C ARG A 57 6.26 20.88 17.14
N ILE A 58 6.66 21.81 16.26
CA ILE A 58 6.19 23.21 16.27
C ILE A 58 4.83 23.33 15.61
N ALA A 59 4.62 22.64 14.47
CA ALA A 59 3.31 22.57 13.85
C ALA A 59 2.36 22.14 14.96
N PRO A 60 1.29 22.92 15.21
CA PRO A 60 0.34 22.52 16.22
C PRO A 60 0.02 21.08 15.89
N GLN A 61 0.24 20.18 16.86
CA GLN A 61 -0.63 19.05 16.96
C GLN A 61 -2.01 19.69 17.16
N GLU A 62 -2.63 20.16 16.06
CA GLU A 62 -3.96 19.78 15.70
C GLU A 62 -3.94 18.27 15.84
N ARG A 63 -4.06 17.87 17.10
CA ARG A 63 -4.70 16.69 17.54
C ARG A 63 -5.76 16.53 16.47
N ARG A 64 -5.62 15.45 15.72
CA ARG A 64 -6.68 14.48 15.52
C ARG A 64 -7.49 14.35 16.83
N ALA A 65 -8.09 15.45 17.31
CA ALA A 65 -9.43 15.49 17.82
C ALA A 65 -10.13 14.71 16.75
N ARG A 66 -10.34 13.43 17.08
CA ARG A 66 -11.05 12.46 16.27
C ARG A 66 -12.14 13.30 15.65
N GLN A 67 -12.07 13.57 14.34
CA GLN A 67 -13.18 14.23 13.70
C GLN A 67 -14.37 13.40 14.17
N PRO A 68 -15.33 13.98 14.92
CA PRO A 68 -16.40 13.21 15.54
C PRO A 68 -16.94 12.38 14.41
N LYS A 69 -16.76 11.05 14.52
CA LYS A 69 -16.99 10.07 13.45
C LYS A 69 -18.22 10.55 12.71
N ALA A 70 -18.03 11.14 11.51
CA ALA A 70 -19.08 11.89 10.86
C ALA A 70 -20.31 11.01 10.94
N VAL A 71 -21.33 11.47 11.68
CA VAL A 71 -22.56 10.72 11.83
C VAL A 71 -23.04 10.57 10.41
N ARG A 72 -22.81 9.39 9.84
CA ARG A 72 -23.17 9.06 8.48
C ARG A 72 -24.65 9.44 8.43
N PRO A 73 -25.07 10.40 7.58
CA PRO A 73 -26.48 10.73 7.49
C PRO A 73 -27.22 9.40 7.37
N PRO A 74 -28.30 9.17 8.15
CA PRO A 74 -29.02 7.91 8.09
C PRO A 74 -29.25 7.62 6.62
N ASN A 75 -28.70 6.49 6.14
CA ASN A 75 -28.93 6.08 4.77
C ASN A 75 -30.45 6.22 4.56
N PRO A 76 -30.91 6.94 3.54
CA PRO A 76 -32.34 7.06 3.28
C PRO A 76 -32.87 5.63 3.29
N SER A 77 -33.83 5.36 4.19
CA SER A 77 -34.46 4.05 4.30
C SER A 77 -34.75 3.58 2.88
N PRO A 78 -34.31 2.37 2.47
CA PRO A 78 -34.53 1.89 1.12
C PRO A 78 -36.04 1.95 0.87
N ALA A 79 -36.44 2.92 0.04
CA ALA A 79 -37.83 3.07 -0.35
C ALA A 79 -38.26 1.75 -0.98
N SER A 80 -39.36 1.21 -0.43
CA SER A 80 -40.20 0.14 -0.97
C SER A 80 -39.45 -0.96 -1.72
N LEU A 81 -39.28 -2.10 -1.05
CA LEU A 81 -38.85 -3.40 -1.58
C LEU A 81 -39.89 -4.01 -2.57
N GLY A 82 -40.43 -3.22 -3.50
CA GLY A 82 -41.53 -3.60 -4.38
C GLY A 82 -41.08 -4.27 -5.68
N ASP A 83 -40.24 -3.61 -6.46
CA ASP A 83 -40.14 -3.95 -7.90
C ASP A 83 -38.74 -4.43 -8.34
N GLY A 84 -37.71 -4.22 -7.51
CA GLY A 84 -36.34 -4.64 -7.81
C GLY A 84 -36.14 -6.16 -7.88
N ALA A 85 -37.02 -6.95 -7.24
CA ALA A 85 -36.96 -8.40 -7.28
C ALA A 85 -37.35 -8.96 -8.66
N ALA A 86 -38.39 -8.41 -9.28
CA ALA A 86 -38.83 -8.81 -10.63
C ALA A 86 -37.75 -8.47 -11.69
N VAL A 87 -37.10 -7.31 -11.54
CA VAL A 87 -35.97 -6.93 -12.39
C VAL A 87 -34.79 -7.89 -12.21
N MET A 88 -34.48 -8.31 -10.98
CA MET A 88 -33.42 -9.31 -10.74
C MET A 88 -33.75 -10.66 -11.39
N GLU A 89 -34.97 -11.16 -11.25
CA GLU A 89 -35.38 -12.44 -11.84
C GLU A 89 -35.30 -12.40 -13.37
N TYR A 90 -35.75 -11.30 -13.98
CA TYR A 90 -35.62 -11.09 -15.43
C TYR A 90 -34.16 -11.11 -15.87
N VAL A 91 -33.30 -10.35 -15.20
CA VAL A 91 -31.86 -10.28 -15.53
C VAL A 91 -31.18 -11.63 -15.35
N GLU A 92 -31.55 -12.40 -14.32
CA GLU A 92 -31.07 -13.77 -14.09
C GLU A 92 -31.46 -14.69 -15.26
N ARG A 93 -32.75 -14.73 -15.61
CA ARG A 93 -33.25 -15.54 -16.72
C ARG A 93 -32.59 -15.18 -18.06
N THR A 94 -32.41 -13.89 -18.35
CA THR A 94 -31.79 -13.45 -19.60
C THR A 94 -30.28 -13.74 -19.65
N LEU A 95 -29.57 -13.59 -18.54
CA LEU A 95 -28.13 -13.91 -18.46
C LEU A 95 -27.86 -15.42 -18.51
N GLU A 96 -28.74 -16.25 -17.94
CA GLU A 96 -28.67 -17.71 -18.06
C GLU A 96 -28.86 -18.16 -19.51
N ALA A 97 -29.84 -17.57 -20.21
CA ALA A 97 -30.08 -17.87 -21.62
C ALA A 97 -28.94 -17.37 -22.52
N ASN A 98 -28.45 -16.15 -22.27
CA ASN A 98 -27.45 -15.47 -23.10
C ASN A 98 -26.42 -14.70 -22.24
N PRO A 99 -25.32 -15.34 -21.79
CA PRO A 99 -24.36 -14.71 -20.88
C PRO A 99 -23.58 -13.53 -21.50
N GLY A 100 -23.55 -13.44 -22.83
CA GLY A 100 -22.89 -12.38 -23.60
C GLY A 100 -23.79 -11.20 -23.99
N ILE A 101 -25.04 -11.14 -23.51
CA ILE A 101 -25.95 -10.04 -23.86
C ILE A 101 -25.39 -8.67 -23.43
N ALA A 102 -25.58 -7.65 -24.28
CA ALA A 102 -25.12 -6.31 -23.99
C ALA A 102 -25.92 -5.71 -22.83
N ASN A 103 -25.24 -4.94 -21.97
CA ASN A 103 -25.87 -4.30 -20.81
C ASN A 103 -26.96 -3.28 -21.21
N ALA A 104 -26.89 -2.71 -22.42
CA ALA A 104 -27.89 -1.79 -22.95
C ALA A 104 -29.25 -2.51 -23.19
N ASP A 105 -29.22 -3.73 -23.69
CA ASP A 105 -30.43 -4.52 -23.99
C ASP A 105 -31.10 -4.99 -22.69
N LEU A 106 -30.29 -5.45 -21.72
CA LEU A 106 -30.78 -5.78 -20.38
C LEU A 106 -31.43 -4.58 -19.69
N PHE A 107 -30.85 -3.39 -19.86
CA PHE A 107 -31.40 -2.16 -19.29
C PHE A 107 -32.72 -1.75 -19.95
N ALA A 108 -32.84 -1.91 -21.27
CA ALA A 108 -34.08 -1.64 -21.99
C ALA A 108 -35.22 -2.56 -21.52
N GLY A 109 -34.97 -3.87 -21.43
CA GLY A 109 -35.96 -4.83 -20.93
C GLY A 109 -36.32 -4.62 -19.46
N ALA A 110 -35.33 -4.30 -18.62
CA ALA A 110 -35.58 -3.99 -17.21
C ALA A 110 -36.44 -2.74 -17.00
N ARG A 111 -36.33 -1.74 -17.90
CA ARG A 111 -37.13 -0.51 -17.87
C ARG A 111 -38.61 -0.75 -18.20
N GLU A 112 -38.92 -1.77 -18.99
CA GLU A 112 -40.31 -2.17 -19.29
C GLU A 112 -40.98 -2.83 -18.07
N ILE A 113 -40.19 -3.53 -17.24
CA ILE A 113 -40.67 -4.21 -16.02
C ILE A 113 -40.85 -3.20 -14.88
N ASP A 114 -39.85 -2.37 -14.63
CA ASP A 114 -39.89 -1.33 -13.61
C ASP A 114 -39.43 0.03 -14.19
N PRO A 115 -40.36 0.98 -14.37
CA PRO A 115 -40.04 2.33 -14.85
C PRO A 115 -39.00 3.06 -13.97
N SER A 116 -38.89 2.72 -12.69
CA SER A 116 -37.92 3.31 -11.76
C SER A 116 -36.47 2.99 -12.14
N VAL A 117 -36.24 1.87 -12.82
CA VAL A 117 -34.92 1.51 -13.37
C VAL A 117 -34.45 2.54 -14.41
N GLY A 118 -35.38 3.17 -15.13
CA GLY A 118 -35.09 4.21 -16.10
C GLY A 118 -34.42 5.46 -15.51
N GLN A 119 -34.49 5.66 -14.19
CA GLN A 119 -33.80 6.75 -13.50
C GLN A 119 -32.32 6.45 -13.22
N LEU A 120 -31.90 5.19 -13.35
CA LEU A 120 -30.52 4.79 -13.13
C LEU A 120 -29.68 4.99 -14.39
N THR A 121 -28.43 5.37 -14.20
CA THR A 121 -27.44 5.31 -15.30
C THR A 121 -27.13 3.84 -15.64
N GLY A 122 -26.76 3.54 -16.89
CA GLY A 122 -26.41 2.17 -17.29
C GLY A 122 -25.31 1.52 -16.43
N ARG A 123 -24.36 2.33 -15.90
CA ARG A 123 -23.34 1.89 -14.94
C ARG A 123 -23.93 1.53 -13.57
N GLN A 124 -24.85 2.33 -13.05
CA GLN A 124 -25.53 2.06 -11.78
C GLN A 124 -26.43 0.83 -11.88
N PHE A 125 -27.13 0.66 -13.01
CA PHE A 125 -27.89 -0.55 -13.29
C PHE A 125 -26.98 -1.78 -13.29
N HIS A 126 -25.85 -1.73 -14.02
CA HIS A 126 -24.90 -2.83 -14.08
C HIS A 126 -24.39 -3.25 -12.69
N ALA A 127 -24.06 -2.27 -11.85
CA ALA A 127 -23.58 -2.51 -10.48
C ALA A 127 -24.67 -3.09 -9.55
N LYS A 128 -25.94 -2.71 -9.77
CA LYS A 128 -27.05 -3.14 -8.92
C LYS A 128 -27.59 -4.53 -9.27
N TYR A 129 -27.78 -4.86 -10.56
CA TYR A 129 -28.46 -6.10 -10.95
C TYR A 129 -27.53 -7.11 -11.64
N PRO A 130 -27.02 -6.87 -12.86
CA PRO A 130 -26.23 -7.88 -13.59
C PRO A 130 -24.99 -8.36 -12.82
N LEU A 131 -24.27 -7.46 -12.14
CA LEU A 131 -23.07 -7.82 -11.38
C LEU A 131 -23.40 -8.75 -10.20
N GLN A 132 -24.52 -8.51 -9.51
CA GLN A 132 -24.94 -9.34 -8.38
C GLN A 132 -25.35 -10.74 -8.84
N VAL A 133 -26.09 -10.83 -9.95
CA VAL A 133 -26.48 -12.10 -10.57
C VAL A 133 -25.25 -12.89 -11.02
N LYS A 134 -24.31 -12.25 -11.75
CA LYS A 134 -23.06 -12.91 -12.18
C LYS A 134 -22.24 -13.41 -10.99
N ALA A 135 -22.15 -12.65 -9.90
CA ALA A 135 -21.47 -13.09 -8.69
C ALA A 135 -22.16 -14.30 -8.03
N ARG A 136 -23.50 -14.33 -8.00
CA ARG A 136 -24.27 -15.48 -7.50
C ARG A 136 -24.06 -16.73 -8.36
N LEU A 137 -24.14 -16.60 -9.69
CA LEU A 137 -23.90 -17.69 -10.62
C LEU A 137 -22.46 -18.21 -10.52
N ALA A 138 -21.47 -17.33 -10.43
CA ALA A 138 -20.07 -17.72 -10.24
C ALA A 138 -19.86 -18.47 -8.91
N ARG A 139 -20.52 -18.02 -7.83
CA ARG A 139 -20.46 -18.70 -6.52
C ARG A 139 -21.17 -20.06 -6.53
N ALA A 140 -22.27 -20.19 -7.26
CA ALA A 140 -23.00 -21.45 -7.40
C ALA A 140 -22.24 -22.45 -8.28
N ALA A 141 -21.54 -21.98 -9.31
CA ALA A 141 -20.71 -22.80 -10.19
C ALA A 141 -19.35 -23.16 -9.57
N ALA A 142 -18.87 -22.39 -8.59
CA ALA A 142 -17.65 -22.71 -7.88
C ALA A 142 -17.87 -23.96 -7.00
N PRO A 143 -17.01 -24.99 -7.08
CA PRO A 143 -17.03 -26.09 -6.13
C PRO A 143 -16.86 -25.51 -4.73
N GLU A 144 -17.62 -26.02 -3.75
CA GLU A 144 -17.57 -25.54 -2.37
C GLU A 144 -16.11 -25.30 -1.97
N PRO A 145 -15.72 -24.07 -1.60
CA PRO A 145 -14.36 -23.81 -1.22
C PRO A 145 -14.07 -24.74 -0.04
N LYS A 146 -13.23 -25.75 -0.27
CA LYS A 146 -12.71 -26.63 0.77
C LYS A 146 -12.29 -25.70 1.89
N LYS A 147 -13.05 -25.73 2.99
CA LYS A 147 -12.85 -24.90 4.17
C LYS A 147 -11.34 -24.88 4.41
N PRO A 148 -10.66 -23.72 4.32
CA PRO A 148 -9.25 -23.65 4.67
C PRO A 148 -9.13 -24.32 6.04
N PRO A 149 -8.24 -25.32 6.22
CA PRO A 149 -8.10 -25.97 7.51
C PRO A 149 -7.95 -24.86 8.54
N GLU A 150 -8.89 -24.85 9.46
CA GLU A 150 -8.95 -23.93 10.58
C GLU A 150 -7.54 -23.94 11.19
N PRO A 151 -6.83 -22.80 11.28
CA PRO A 151 -5.49 -22.79 11.85
C PRO A 151 -5.63 -23.27 13.28
N GLU A 152 -5.32 -24.55 13.50
CA GLU A 152 -5.21 -25.12 14.83
C GLU A 152 -4.18 -24.27 15.56
N VAL A 153 -4.67 -23.55 16.56
CA VAL A 153 -3.86 -22.76 17.47
C VAL A 153 -2.80 -23.72 18.02
N PRO A 154 -1.50 -23.55 17.71
CA PRO A 154 -0.51 -24.52 18.13
C PRO A 154 -0.41 -24.47 19.66
N LYS A 155 -0.89 -25.53 20.30
CA LYS A 155 -0.50 -25.87 21.67
C LYS A 155 1.01 -26.08 21.65
N ALA A 156 1.70 -25.26 22.43
CA ALA A 156 3.11 -25.43 22.75
C ALA A 156 3.33 -26.86 23.27
N GLN A 157 3.98 -27.69 22.45
CA GLN A 157 4.65 -28.90 22.89
C GLN A 157 6.04 -28.89 22.27
N GLU A 158 7.00 -28.77 23.16
CA GLU A 158 8.43 -29.01 22.93
C GLU A 158 8.62 -30.48 22.56
N THR A 159 9.14 -30.75 21.37
CA THR A 159 10.07 -31.86 21.12
C THR A 159 11.00 -31.49 19.96
N PRO A 160 12.32 -31.63 20.11
CA PRO A 160 13.26 -31.54 19.00
C PRO A 160 13.26 -32.88 18.29
N ASP A 161 12.71 -32.95 17.08
CA ASP A 161 12.86 -34.12 16.22
C ASP A 161 13.77 -33.78 15.04
N GLU A 162 14.91 -34.44 15.10
CA GLU A 162 16.10 -34.34 14.26
C GLU A 162 15.93 -35.37 13.14
N ASN A 163 15.37 -34.96 12.00
CA ASN A 163 15.62 -35.50 10.65
C ASN A 163 14.51 -35.08 9.67
N VAL A 164 14.63 -33.89 9.10
CA VAL A 164 14.08 -33.59 7.77
C VAL A 164 15.28 -33.31 6.87
N PRO A 165 15.45 -34.01 5.73
CA PRO A 165 16.53 -33.71 4.81
C PRO A 165 16.33 -32.29 4.28
N GLN A 166 17.12 -31.36 4.81
CA GLN A 166 17.26 -30.01 4.27
C GLN A 166 17.83 -30.15 2.85
N GLN A 167 16.92 -30.12 1.87
CA GLN A 167 17.27 -29.62 0.55
C GLN A 167 17.98 -28.28 0.78
N GLN A 168 19.22 -28.16 0.29
CA GLN A 168 20.09 -27.00 0.42
C GLN A 168 19.31 -25.73 0.05
N ALA A 169 18.71 -25.11 1.06
CA ALA A 169 17.97 -23.89 0.91
C ALA A 169 19.01 -22.79 1.00
N GLY A 170 19.52 -22.34 -0.16
CA GLY A 170 20.43 -21.21 -0.23
C GLY A 170 19.89 -20.01 0.55
N ASP A 171 20.78 -19.13 1.01
CA ASP A 171 20.43 -18.05 1.91
C ASP A 171 19.62 -16.96 1.17
N PRO A 172 18.29 -16.89 1.35
CA PRO A 172 17.46 -15.91 0.65
C PRO A 172 17.76 -14.48 1.12
N LEU A 173 18.35 -14.31 2.32
CA LEU A 173 18.73 -13.00 2.83
C LEU A 173 20.00 -12.49 2.14
N ALA A 174 20.94 -13.38 1.82
CA ALA A 174 22.13 -13.05 1.04
C ALA A 174 21.76 -12.59 -0.38
N VAL A 175 20.91 -13.35 -1.08
CA VAL A 175 20.40 -12.97 -2.40
C VAL A 175 19.70 -11.62 -2.37
N ARG A 176 18.85 -11.39 -1.36
CA ARG A 176 18.14 -10.11 -1.19
C ARG A 176 19.10 -8.93 -0.98
N ARG A 177 20.21 -9.12 -0.25
CA ARG A 177 21.21 -8.06 -0.03
C ARG A 177 21.90 -7.69 -1.34
N LEU A 178 22.36 -8.67 -2.10
CA LEU A 178 23.03 -8.46 -3.40
C LEU A 178 22.14 -7.69 -4.38
N LEU A 179 20.86 -8.05 -4.49
CA LEU A 179 19.91 -7.33 -5.35
C LEU A 179 19.68 -5.87 -4.91
N LEU A 180 19.68 -5.61 -3.60
CA LEU A 180 19.54 -4.25 -3.07
C LEU A 180 20.80 -3.42 -3.30
N ASP A 181 21.98 -4.01 -3.23
CA ASP A 181 23.23 -3.31 -3.48
C ASP A 181 23.39 -2.96 -4.96
N LEU A 182 23.06 -3.88 -5.88
CA LEU A 182 22.95 -3.57 -7.31
C LEU A 182 21.97 -2.41 -7.59
N ALA A 183 20.80 -2.42 -6.95
CA ALA A 183 19.82 -1.34 -7.12
C ALA A 183 20.32 0.01 -6.60
N LYS A 184 21.12 0.04 -5.52
CA LYS A 184 21.75 1.26 -5.01
C LYS A 184 22.85 1.77 -5.95
N GLU A 185 23.70 0.89 -6.46
CA GLU A 185 24.75 1.26 -7.42
C GLU A 185 24.14 1.87 -8.69
N LEU A 186 23.07 1.27 -9.21
CA LEU A 186 22.35 1.80 -10.35
C LEU A 186 21.69 3.15 -10.07
N ALA A 187 21.12 3.34 -8.86
CA ALA A 187 20.48 4.59 -8.47
C ALA A 187 21.47 5.73 -8.21
N ASN A 188 22.70 5.40 -7.79
CA ASN A 188 23.78 6.34 -7.54
C ASN A 188 24.58 6.69 -8.81
N ALA A 189 24.43 5.93 -9.90
CA ALA A 189 25.06 6.22 -11.17
C ALA A 189 24.43 7.47 -11.79
N GLU A 190 25.18 8.58 -11.82
CA GLU A 190 24.73 9.87 -12.35
C GLU A 190 25.01 9.98 -13.86
N SER A 191 26.04 9.28 -14.34
CA SER A 191 26.49 9.34 -15.73
C SER A 191 26.22 8.05 -16.50
N LYS A 192 26.07 8.17 -17.83
CA LYS A 192 25.91 7.02 -18.71
C LYS A 192 27.12 6.08 -18.67
N ALA A 193 28.31 6.61 -18.38
CA ALA A 193 29.52 5.81 -18.24
C ALA A 193 29.47 4.93 -16.99
N GLU A 194 29.05 5.48 -15.84
CA GLU A 194 28.86 4.73 -14.59
C GLU A 194 27.79 3.64 -14.73
N VAL A 195 26.68 3.92 -15.44
CA VAL A 195 25.66 2.90 -15.71
C VAL A 195 26.24 1.74 -16.53
N ILE A 196 27.09 2.04 -17.53
CA ILE A 196 27.76 1.00 -18.33
C ILE A 196 28.73 0.18 -17.46
N GLU A 197 29.43 0.83 -16.52
CA GLU A 197 30.33 0.17 -15.59
C GLU A 197 29.58 -0.77 -14.63
N VAL A 198 28.44 -0.33 -14.07
CA VAL A 198 27.57 -1.20 -13.25
C VAL A 198 27.03 -2.37 -14.06
N MET A 199 26.63 -2.15 -15.31
CA MET A 199 26.18 -3.22 -16.21
C MET A 199 27.30 -4.21 -16.58
N ALA A 200 28.55 -3.76 -16.69
CA ALA A 200 29.69 -4.62 -16.95
C ALA A 200 30.01 -5.58 -15.78
N ARG A 201 29.60 -5.22 -14.56
CA ARG A 201 29.75 -6.05 -13.35
C ARG A 201 28.53 -6.94 -13.06
N LEU A 202 27.52 -6.91 -13.93
CA LEU A 202 26.27 -7.66 -13.70
C LEU A 202 26.49 -9.17 -13.68
N ASP A 203 27.44 -9.67 -14.49
CA ASP A 203 27.80 -11.08 -14.49
C ASP A 203 28.40 -11.54 -13.15
N ASP A 204 29.17 -10.69 -12.48
CA ASP A 204 29.73 -10.96 -11.15
C ASP A 204 28.60 -11.06 -10.11
N TYR A 205 27.64 -10.13 -10.13
CA TYR A 205 26.47 -10.18 -9.25
C TYR A 205 25.61 -11.43 -9.47
N VAL A 206 25.46 -11.87 -10.72
CA VAL A 206 24.73 -13.11 -11.03
C VAL A 206 25.49 -14.33 -10.50
N ALA A 207 26.82 -14.35 -10.62
CA ALA A 207 27.63 -15.42 -10.05
C ALA A 207 27.49 -15.48 -8.52
N GLU A 208 27.56 -14.34 -7.83
CA GLU A 208 27.39 -14.26 -6.37
C GLU A 208 25.97 -14.67 -5.91
N ILE A 209 24.94 -14.29 -6.67
CA ILE A 209 23.56 -14.70 -6.38
C ILE A 209 23.38 -16.21 -6.56
N MET A 210 23.95 -16.77 -7.63
CA MET A 210 23.88 -18.21 -7.91
C MET A 210 24.64 -19.03 -6.86
N GLU A 211 25.74 -18.50 -6.33
CA GLU A 211 26.48 -19.12 -5.23
C GLU A 211 25.66 -19.05 -3.94
N ALA A 212 25.15 -17.87 -3.58
CA ALA A 212 24.31 -17.69 -2.39
C ALA A 212 23.02 -18.53 -2.43
N ALA A 213 22.46 -18.75 -3.63
CA ALA A 213 21.26 -19.56 -3.84
C ALA A 213 21.52 -21.08 -3.78
N ARG A 214 22.78 -21.51 -3.94
CA ARG A 214 23.16 -22.93 -3.82
C ARG A 214 23.46 -23.34 -2.37
N GLY A 215 23.90 -22.39 -1.53
CA GLY A 215 24.22 -22.61 -0.11
C GLY A 215 25.61 -23.18 0.08
#